data_AF-A0A834CM52-F1
#
_entry.id   AF-A0A834CM52-F1
#
_cell.length_a   1.000
_cell.length_b   1.000
_cell.length_c   1.000
_cell.angle_alpha   90.00
_cell.angle_beta   90.00
_cell.angle_gamma   90.00
#
_symmetry.space_group_name_H-M   'P 1'
#
loop_
_entity.id
_entity.type
_entity.pdbx_description
1 polymer ?
#
loop_
_entity_poly.entity_id
_entity_poly.type
_entity_poly.pdbx_seq_one_letter_code
_entity_poly.pdbx_strand_id
1 'polypeptide(L)'
;MAGRGRGRRPFGSDSCISRGEGLPPGLQQPTPVFPVMERKPLPLAGGEEAEYLLALKQDFRGAMKTLPFFIKPAAAQRDVQRYSDKYHSGEQTNSLSDWNLDWRRFPRELQVHIRRRVREVPVFSTTDSSVPVQKKKKKKKEEEEVLFKLEVRERVLPQTWDDDTDDDR
;
A
#
# COMPACT_ATOMS: atom_id res chain seq x y z
N MET A 1 22.71 -33.32 45.89
CA MET A 1 23.26 -31.97 45.61
C MET A 1 23.84 -31.96 44.21
N ALA A 2 23.47 -30.93 43.45
CA ALA A 2 23.46 -30.89 41.99
C ALA A 2 24.85 -30.84 41.33
N GLY A 3 24.95 -31.50 40.17
CA GLY A 3 26.19 -31.80 39.47
C GLY A 3 26.82 -30.68 38.66
N ARG A 4 27.99 -30.97 38.08
CA ARG A 4 28.57 -30.20 36.97
C ARG A 4 29.49 -31.11 36.14
N GLY A 5 29.02 -31.47 34.95
CA GLY A 5 29.69 -32.35 34.01
C GLY A 5 31.01 -31.76 33.52
N ARG A 6 32.06 -32.59 33.53
CA ARG A 6 33.33 -32.34 32.84
C ARG A 6 33.09 -32.52 31.34
N GLY A 7 32.66 -31.47 30.66
CA GLY A 7 32.54 -31.45 29.20
C GLY A 7 33.92 -31.53 28.56
N ARG A 8 34.24 -32.69 27.98
CA ARG A 8 35.36 -32.84 27.04
C ARG A 8 35.05 -31.94 25.83
N ARG A 9 35.90 -30.95 25.52
CA ARG A 9 35.71 -30.14 24.31
C ARG A 9 35.93 -31.05 23.08
N PRO A 10 35.07 -31.02 22.05
CA PRO A 10 35.14 -31.94 20.91
C PRO A 10 36.32 -31.69 19.96
N PHE A 11 37.12 -30.65 20.19
CA PHE A 11 38.29 -30.31 19.38
C PHE A 11 39.57 -30.46 20.22
N GLY A 12 40.57 -31.18 19.70
CA GLY A 12 41.85 -31.40 20.37
C GLY A 12 42.57 -30.08 20.58
N SER A 13 43.18 -29.90 21.75
CA SER A 13 44.04 -28.75 22.02
C SER A 13 45.26 -28.80 21.09
N ASP A 14 45.36 -27.81 20.20
CA ASP A 14 46.49 -27.67 19.27
C ASP A 14 47.84 -27.66 20.02
N SER A 15 48.86 -28.28 19.43
CA SER A 15 50.22 -28.39 19.99
C SER A 15 50.93 -27.03 20.17
N CYS A 16 50.39 -25.96 19.59
CA CYS A 16 50.85 -24.59 19.79
C CYS A 16 50.46 -23.99 21.16
N ILE A 17 49.54 -24.61 21.90
CA ILE A 17 49.13 -24.21 23.26
C ILE A 17 49.81 -25.13 24.28
N SER A 18 51.10 -25.42 24.08
CA SER A 18 51.89 -26.36 24.88
C SER A 18 52.35 -25.78 26.22
N ARG A 19 51.49 -25.03 26.93
CA ARG A 19 51.61 -24.74 28.39
C ARG A 19 50.47 -23.94 29.01
N GLY A 20 49.31 -23.79 28.36
CA GLY A 20 48.18 -23.05 28.95
C GLY A 20 48.42 -21.55 29.22
N GLU A 21 49.62 -21.03 28.93
CA GLU A 21 50.06 -19.67 29.24
C GLU A 21 49.68 -18.64 28.15
N GLY A 22 49.20 -19.11 26.99
CA GLY A 22 48.81 -18.28 25.84
C GLY A 22 47.31 -18.23 25.56
N LEU A 23 46.46 -18.65 26.49
CA LEU A 23 45.02 -18.57 26.29
C LEU A 23 44.55 -17.12 26.47
N PRO A 24 43.76 -16.56 25.53
CA PRO A 24 43.24 -15.22 25.69
C PRO A 24 42.40 -15.14 26.97
N PRO A 25 42.48 -14.03 27.72
CA PRO A 25 41.72 -13.87 28.94
C PRO A 25 40.22 -14.01 28.63
N GLY A 26 39.49 -14.65 29.54
CA GLY A 26 38.04 -14.74 29.43
C GLY A 26 37.44 -13.33 29.49
N LEU A 27 36.69 -12.95 28.45
CA LEU A 27 36.00 -11.67 28.40
C LEU A 27 34.89 -11.65 29.47
N GLN A 28 35.04 -10.80 30.49
CA GLN A 28 34.07 -10.68 31.60
C GLN A 28 32.86 -9.82 31.24
N GLN A 29 33.02 -8.88 30.32
CA GLN A 29 31.97 -7.98 29.86
C GLN A 29 31.96 -7.92 28.33
N PRO A 30 30.79 -7.76 27.70
CA PRO A 30 30.72 -7.55 26.25
C PRO A 30 31.44 -6.25 25.89
N THR A 31 32.09 -6.23 24.74
CA THR A 31 32.71 -5.01 24.21
C THR A 31 31.65 -3.92 24.06
N PRO A 32 32.01 -2.65 24.29
CA PRO A 32 31.06 -1.54 24.15
C PRO A 32 30.53 -1.46 22.71
N VAL A 33 29.30 -0.96 22.56
CA VAL A 33 28.63 -0.79 21.25
C VAL A 33 29.43 0.09 20.29
N PHE A 34 30.14 1.09 20.85
CA PHE A 34 31.00 2.00 20.10
C PHE A 34 32.43 1.92 20.64
N PRO A 35 33.33 1.18 19.98
CA PRO A 35 34.74 1.18 20.35
C PRO A 35 35.37 2.55 20.07
N VAL A 36 36.35 2.94 20.89
CA VAL A 36 37.06 4.21 20.73
C VAL A 36 37.89 4.17 19.43
N MET A 37 37.68 5.16 18.56
CA MET A 37 38.43 5.28 17.31
C MET A 37 39.73 6.05 17.54
N GLU A 38 40.84 5.53 17.02
CA GLU A 38 42.15 6.20 17.07
C GLU A 38 42.24 7.41 16.12
N ARG A 39 41.45 7.40 15.03
CA ARG A 39 41.46 8.43 13.98
C ARG A 39 40.06 9.00 13.76
N LYS A 40 40.00 10.31 13.59
CA LYS A 40 38.77 11.02 13.24
C LYS A 40 38.63 11.10 11.71
N PRO A 41 37.39 11.15 11.18
CA PRO A 41 37.17 11.36 9.75
C PRO A 41 37.70 12.72 9.30
N LEU A 42 38.04 12.81 8.01
CA LEU A 42 38.49 14.05 7.38
C LEU A 42 37.38 15.12 7.38
N PRO A 43 37.75 16.41 7.46
CA PRO A 43 36.79 17.50 7.32
C PRO A 43 36.17 17.49 5.92
N LEU A 44 34.96 18.03 5.81
CA LEU A 44 34.26 18.13 4.53
C LEU A 44 34.99 19.11 3.59
N ALA A 45 34.98 18.80 2.30
CA ALA A 45 35.48 19.70 1.27
C ALA A 45 34.61 20.97 1.24
N GLY A 46 35.25 22.13 1.28
CA GLY A 46 34.60 23.44 1.15
C GLY A 46 34.78 24.04 -0.24
N GLY A 47 34.07 25.13 -0.51
CA GLY A 47 34.16 25.89 -1.76
C GLY A 47 32.82 25.96 -2.51
N GLU A 48 32.73 26.94 -3.41
CA GLU A 48 31.50 27.25 -4.15
C GLU A 48 30.99 26.06 -5.00
N GLU A 49 31.89 25.29 -5.60
CA GLU A 49 31.53 24.11 -6.39
C GLU A 49 30.86 23.02 -5.53
N ALA A 50 31.41 22.77 -4.33
CA ALA A 50 30.86 21.78 -3.41
C ALA A 50 29.46 22.20 -2.91
N GLU A 51 29.26 23.49 -2.66
CA GLU A 51 27.97 24.06 -2.28
C GLU A 51 26.94 23.99 -3.41
N TYR A 52 27.35 24.30 -4.65
CA TYR A 52 26.50 24.17 -5.82
C TYR A 52 26.01 22.74 -6.03
N LEU A 53 26.91 21.75 -5.97
CA LEU A 53 26.55 20.34 -6.10
C LEU A 53 25.64 19.88 -4.96
N LEU A 54 25.82 20.40 -3.75
CA LEU A 54 24.96 20.10 -2.61
C LEU A 54 23.54 20.64 -2.83
N ALA A 55 23.39 21.88 -3.31
CA ALA A 55 22.11 22.46 -3.67
C ALA A 55 21.43 21.65 -4.79
N LEU A 56 22.17 21.35 -5.87
CA LEU A 56 21.68 20.55 -7.00
C LEU A 56 21.20 19.16 -6.54
N LYS A 57 21.93 18.51 -5.64
CA LYS A 57 21.53 17.24 -5.04
C LYS A 57 20.21 17.37 -4.28
N GLN A 58 19.98 18.46 -3.55
CA GLN A 58 18.73 18.69 -2.84
C GLN A 58 17.56 18.88 -3.81
N ASP A 59 17.74 19.69 -4.85
CA ASP A 59 16.72 19.93 -5.87
C ASP A 59 16.34 18.65 -6.61
N PHE A 60 17.35 17.83 -6.93
CA PHE A 60 17.12 16.54 -7.59
C PHE A 60 16.22 15.61 -6.74
N ARG A 61 16.33 15.66 -5.41
CA ARG A 61 15.43 14.88 -4.52
C ARG A 61 13.98 15.36 -4.63
N GLY A 62 13.75 16.64 -4.84
CA GLY A 62 12.42 17.22 -5.06
C GLY A 62 11.87 16.81 -6.43
N ALA A 63 12.65 17.05 -7.48
CA ALA A 63 12.28 16.72 -8.86
C ALA A 63 12.01 15.22 -9.06
N MET A 64 12.81 14.33 -8.45
CA MET A 64 12.58 12.90 -8.56
C MET A 64 11.23 12.44 -7.99
N LYS A 65 10.70 13.12 -6.97
CA LYS A 65 9.42 12.76 -6.34
C LYS A 65 8.20 13.18 -7.16
N THR A 66 8.36 14.15 -8.05
CA THR A 66 7.28 14.62 -8.94
C THR A 66 7.23 13.85 -10.25
N LEU A 67 8.32 13.17 -10.63
CA LEU A 67 8.38 12.33 -11.82
C LEU A 67 7.49 11.07 -11.67
N PRO A 68 6.97 10.54 -12.80
CA PRO A 68 6.13 9.34 -12.80
C PRO A 68 6.86 8.06 -12.39
N PHE A 69 8.20 8.10 -12.34
CA PHE A 69 9.05 7.00 -11.87
C PHE A 69 9.00 6.82 -10.35
N PHE A 70 8.49 7.81 -9.61
CA PHE A 70 8.31 7.73 -8.17
C PHE A 70 7.03 6.95 -7.82
N ILE A 71 7.14 5.63 -7.86
CA ILE A 71 6.03 4.73 -7.51
C ILE A 71 5.80 4.79 -6.00
N LYS A 72 4.69 5.41 -5.59
CA LYS A 72 4.25 5.42 -4.19
C LYS A 72 3.69 4.05 -3.80
N PRO A 73 3.92 3.59 -2.55
CA PRO A 73 3.25 2.39 -2.07
C PRO A 73 1.73 2.57 -2.14
N ALA A 74 1.02 1.48 -2.42
CA ALA A 74 -0.43 1.50 -2.47
C ALA A 74 -0.98 1.97 -1.11
N ALA A 75 -1.93 2.91 -1.16
CA ALA A 75 -2.61 3.37 0.05
C ALA A 75 -3.32 2.20 0.73
N ALA A 76 -3.31 2.19 2.07
CA ALA A 76 -4.08 1.22 2.84
C ALA A 76 -5.57 1.32 2.46
N GLN A 77 -6.24 0.16 2.49
CA GLN A 77 -7.69 0.12 2.29
C GLN A 77 -8.36 1.00 3.34
N ARG A 78 -9.26 1.88 2.92
CA ARG A 78 -10.02 2.73 3.84
C ARG A 78 -11.10 1.89 4.51
N ASP A 79 -11.25 2.06 5.81
CA ASP A 79 -12.20 1.28 6.62
C ASP A 79 -13.67 1.50 6.19
N VAL A 80 -14.00 2.72 5.77
CA VAL A 80 -15.36 3.13 5.38
C VAL A 80 -15.30 4.07 4.19
N GLN A 81 -16.20 3.90 3.23
CA GLN A 81 -16.39 4.82 2.11
C GLN A 81 -17.07 6.09 2.58
N ARG A 82 -16.46 7.25 2.32
CA ARG A 82 -16.97 8.55 2.75
C ARG A 82 -17.35 9.40 1.56
N TYR A 83 -18.35 10.27 1.74
CA TYR A 83 -18.72 11.25 0.69
C TYR A 83 -17.54 12.18 0.33
N SER A 84 -16.64 12.45 1.29
CA SER A 84 -15.41 13.21 1.08
C SER A 84 -14.50 12.62 0.00
N ASP A 85 -14.54 11.30 -0.21
CA ASP A 85 -13.67 10.60 -1.17
C ASP A 85 -13.92 11.07 -2.61
N LYS A 86 -15.13 11.58 -2.91
CA LYS A 86 -15.46 12.17 -4.20
C LYS A 86 -14.47 13.26 -4.63
N TYR A 87 -13.90 13.99 -3.67
CA TYR A 87 -12.99 15.10 -3.91
C TYR A 87 -11.50 14.72 -3.84
N HIS A 88 -11.17 13.48 -3.43
CA HIS A 88 -9.77 13.01 -3.30
C HIS A 88 -9.30 12.15 -4.48
N SER A 89 -10.12 12.03 -5.53
CA SER A 89 -9.90 11.10 -6.66
C SER A 89 -8.65 11.41 -7.51
N GLY A 90 -8.16 12.65 -7.51
CA GLY A 90 -6.93 13.05 -8.19
C GLY A 90 -5.65 12.73 -7.42
N GLU A 91 -5.73 12.38 -6.14
CA GLU A 91 -4.56 12.16 -5.28
C GLU A 91 -3.96 10.75 -5.47
N GLN A 92 -4.75 9.83 -6.02
CA GLN A 92 -4.39 8.42 -6.25
C GLN A 92 -4.30 8.10 -7.76
N THR A 93 -3.94 9.06 -8.60
CA THR A 93 -3.67 8.74 -10.00
C THR A 93 -2.49 7.77 -10.04
N ASN A 94 -2.74 6.58 -10.60
CA ASN A 94 -1.68 5.61 -10.83
C ASN A 94 -0.69 6.25 -11.81
N SER A 95 0.44 6.75 -11.31
CA SER A 95 1.46 7.46 -12.11
C SER A 95 1.99 6.62 -13.28
N LEU A 96 1.80 5.30 -13.21
CA LEU A 96 2.09 4.34 -14.28
C LEU A 96 1.18 4.50 -15.51
N SER A 97 -0.01 5.08 -15.35
CA SER A 97 -0.96 5.30 -16.44
C SER A 97 -0.63 6.53 -17.28
N ASP A 98 0.12 7.48 -16.71
CA ASP A 98 0.53 8.73 -17.39
C ASP A 98 1.87 8.58 -18.11
N TRP A 99 2.64 7.53 -17.78
CA TRP A 99 3.92 7.23 -18.43
C TRP A 99 3.73 6.33 -19.67
N ASN A 100 4.07 6.86 -20.84
CA ASN A 100 4.10 6.10 -22.09
C ASN A 100 5.37 5.24 -22.17
N LEU A 101 5.26 3.97 -21.78
CA LEU A 101 6.32 2.96 -21.89
C LEU A 101 6.27 2.23 -23.24
N ASP A 102 7.43 2.04 -23.86
CA ASP A 102 7.56 1.16 -25.03
C ASP A 102 7.61 -0.31 -24.60
N TRP A 103 6.44 -0.96 -24.57
CA TRP A 103 6.28 -2.35 -24.14
C TRP A 103 6.95 -3.40 -25.05
N ARG A 104 7.48 -3.00 -26.22
CA ARG A 104 8.22 -3.92 -27.10
C ARG A 104 9.59 -4.28 -26.54
N ARG A 105 10.16 -3.42 -25.68
CA ARG A 105 11.48 -3.61 -25.06
C ARG A 105 11.43 -4.45 -23.79
N PHE A 106 10.24 -4.66 -23.23
CA PHE A 106 10.04 -5.36 -21.97
C PHE A 106 9.43 -6.75 -22.20
N PRO A 107 9.70 -7.73 -21.31
CA PRO A 107 8.98 -9.00 -21.28
C PRO A 107 7.47 -8.78 -21.16
N ARG A 108 6.70 -9.67 -21.80
CA ARG A 108 5.22 -9.58 -21.83
C ARG A 108 4.57 -9.66 -20.44
N GLU A 109 5.25 -10.28 -19.47
CA GLU A 109 4.77 -10.44 -18.09
C GLU A 109 4.67 -9.11 -17.31
N LEU A 110 5.46 -8.10 -17.71
CA LEU A 110 5.43 -6.79 -17.06
C LEU A 110 4.32 -5.88 -17.59
N GLN A 111 3.60 -6.30 -18.64
CA GLN A 111 2.52 -5.51 -19.21
C GLN A 111 1.32 -5.49 -18.26
N VAL A 112 1.24 -4.42 -17.47
CA VAL A 112 0.09 -4.16 -16.60
C VAL A 112 -1.11 -3.85 -17.51
N HIS A 113 -2.08 -4.75 -17.54
CA HIS A 113 -3.34 -4.51 -18.22
C HIS A 113 -4.15 -3.55 -17.36
N ILE A 114 -3.93 -2.25 -17.54
CA ILE A 114 -4.69 -1.19 -16.86
C ILE A 114 -6.14 -1.31 -17.34
N ARG A 115 -6.94 -2.09 -16.59
CA ARG A 115 -8.40 -2.01 -16.68
C ARG A 115 -8.76 -0.61 -16.19
N ARG A 116 -8.94 0.32 -17.13
CA ARG A 116 -9.60 1.59 -16.85
C ARG A 116 -10.83 1.25 -16.01
N ARG A 117 -10.95 1.83 -14.82
CA ARG A 117 -12.20 1.73 -14.06
C ARG A 117 -13.28 2.23 -15.00
N VAL A 118 -14.08 1.29 -15.51
CA VAL A 118 -15.34 1.60 -16.16
C VAL A 118 -16.05 2.44 -15.12
N ARG A 119 -16.23 3.75 -15.40
CA ARG A 119 -17.25 4.53 -14.70
C ARG A 119 -18.48 3.64 -14.74
N GLU A 120 -19.06 3.30 -13.60
CA GLU A 120 -20.31 2.55 -13.57
C GLU A 120 -21.37 3.43 -14.25
N VAL A 121 -21.40 3.36 -15.57
CA VAL A 121 -22.56 3.66 -16.36
C VAL A 121 -23.41 2.41 -16.19
N PRO A 122 -24.65 2.50 -15.69
CA PRO A 122 -25.52 1.35 -15.62
C PRO A 122 -25.94 1.03 -17.06
N VAL A 123 -25.10 0.30 -17.77
CA VAL A 123 -25.39 -0.15 -19.12
C VAL A 123 -25.26 -1.66 -19.10
N PHE A 124 -26.44 -2.27 -18.98
CA PHE A 124 -26.77 -3.55 -19.57
C PHE A 124 -25.92 -3.79 -20.82
N SER A 125 -24.92 -4.65 -20.72
CA SER A 125 -24.33 -5.29 -21.88
C SER A 125 -24.04 -6.74 -21.52
N THR A 126 -24.82 -7.58 -22.17
CA THR A 126 -24.74 -9.03 -22.22
C THR A 126 -23.50 -9.50 -22.97
N THR A 127 -23.23 -10.81 -22.84
CA THR A 127 -22.17 -11.66 -23.46
C THR A 127 -20.90 -11.72 -22.61
N ASP A 128 -20.35 -12.87 -22.20
CA ASP A 128 -20.68 -14.27 -22.43
C ASP A 128 -20.20 -15.08 -21.20
N SER A 129 -21.08 -15.89 -20.63
CA SER A 129 -20.72 -17.23 -20.16
C SER A 129 -22.01 -18.00 -19.85
N SER A 130 -22.04 -19.19 -20.41
CA SER A 130 -23.06 -20.22 -20.35
C SER A 130 -23.59 -20.47 -18.93
N VAL A 131 -24.89 -20.85 -18.84
CA VAL A 131 -25.67 -21.49 -17.72
C VAL A 131 -27.08 -20.82 -17.57
N PRO A 132 -28.18 -21.58 -17.32
CA PRO A 132 -29.34 -21.66 -18.22
C PRO A 132 -30.42 -20.57 -18.05
N VAL A 133 -31.05 -20.27 -19.18
CA VAL A 133 -31.99 -19.16 -19.47
C VAL A 133 -33.31 -19.20 -18.69
N GLN A 134 -33.64 -20.28 -17.98
CA GLN A 134 -34.98 -20.42 -17.39
C GLN A 134 -35.18 -19.70 -16.04
N LYS A 135 -34.13 -19.47 -15.24
CA LYS A 135 -34.27 -18.78 -13.94
C LYS A 135 -34.29 -17.25 -14.04
N LYS A 136 -33.66 -16.67 -15.06
CA LYS A 136 -33.57 -15.19 -15.23
C LYS A 136 -34.89 -14.53 -15.67
N LYS A 137 -35.71 -15.22 -16.48
CA LYS A 137 -37.03 -14.68 -16.89
C LYS A 137 -38.01 -14.58 -15.72
N LYS A 138 -37.96 -15.51 -14.76
CA LYS A 138 -38.84 -15.49 -13.58
C LYS A 138 -38.45 -14.36 -12.62
N LYS A 139 -37.15 -14.15 -12.41
CA LYS A 139 -36.64 -13.08 -11.52
C LYS A 139 -36.91 -11.67 -12.06
N LYS A 140 -36.80 -11.46 -13.39
CA LYS A 140 -37.18 -10.17 -14.02
C LYS A 140 -38.67 -9.85 -13.88
N LYS A 141 -39.55 -10.85 -14.04
CA LYS A 141 -40.99 -10.64 -13.86
C LYS A 141 -41.34 -10.27 -12.42
N GLU A 142 -40.71 -10.90 -11.43
CA GLU A 142 -40.90 -10.55 -10.02
C GLU A 142 -40.44 -9.12 -9.71
N GLU A 143 -39.31 -8.67 -10.27
CA GLU A 143 -38.82 -7.29 -10.08
C GLU A 143 -39.76 -6.25 -10.73
N GLU A 144 -40.28 -6.53 -11.93
CA GLU A 144 -41.26 -5.67 -12.62
C GLU A 144 -42.60 -5.60 -11.88
N GLU A 145 -43.09 -6.73 -11.33
CA GLU A 145 -44.32 -6.77 -10.53
C GLU A 145 -44.18 -6.03 -9.19
N VAL A 146 -43.00 -6.09 -8.57
CA VAL A 146 -42.70 -5.36 -7.33
C VAL A 146 -42.66 -3.86 -7.57
N LEU A 147 -42.02 -3.42 -8.66
CA LEU A 147 -42.01 -2.01 -9.08
C LEU A 147 -43.42 -1.49 -9.36
N PHE A 148 -44.23 -2.28 -10.08
CA PHE A 148 -45.62 -1.91 -10.36
C PHE A 148 -46.48 -1.81 -9.09
N LYS A 149 -46.30 -2.72 -8.13
CA LYS A 149 -47.00 -2.66 -6.83
C LYS A 149 -46.58 -1.45 -6.00
N LEU A 150 -45.32 -1.03 -6.06
CA LEU A 150 -44.82 0.17 -5.39
C LEU A 150 -45.42 1.44 -5.99
N GLU A 151 -45.45 1.55 -7.32
CA GLU A 151 -46.01 2.71 -8.01
C GLU A 151 -47.54 2.83 -7.78
N VAL A 152 -48.26 1.70 -7.77
CA VAL A 152 -49.69 1.70 -7.43
C VAL A 152 -49.90 2.14 -5.98
N ARG A 153 -49.03 1.73 -5.04
CA ARG A 153 -49.16 2.11 -3.63
C ARG A 153 -48.86 3.58 -3.39
N GLU A 154 -47.97 4.17 -4.18
CA GLU A 154 -47.70 5.62 -4.18
C GLU A 154 -48.90 6.41 -4.69
N ARG A 155 -49.59 5.94 -5.74
CA ARG A 155 -50.81 6.58 -6.26
C ARG A 155 -52.03 6.40 -5.37
N VAL A 156 -52.05 5.37 -4.52
CA VAL A 156 -53.14 5.06 -3.59
C VAL A 156 -52.88 5.65 -2.19
N LEU A 157 -51.75 6.32 -1.95
CA LEU A 157 -51.64 7.20 -0.78
C LEU A 157 -52.63 8.36 -0.96
N PRO A 158 -53.68 8.49 -0.13
CA PRO A 158 -54.42 9.73 -0.10
C PRO A 158 -53.44 10.83 0.34
N GLN A 159 -53.33 11.86 -0.50
CA GLN A 159 -52.99 13.20 -0.03
C GLN A 159 -54.06 13.59 1.00
N THR A 160 -53.90 13.18 2.25
CA THR A 160 -54.51 13.89 3.38
C THR A 160 -53.57 15.05 3.70
N TRP A 161 -53.72 16.11 2.92
CA TRP A 161 -53.55 17.44 3.47
C TRP A 161 -54.81 17.69 4.29
N ASP A 162 -54.71 17.59 5.62
CA ASP A 162 -55.63 18.30 6.49
C ASP A 162 -54.92 19.58 6.89
N ASP A 163 -55.30 20.62 6.16
CA ASP A 163 -55.41 22.02 6.58
C ASP A 163 -56.48 22.11 7.70
N ASP A 164 -56.46 23.18 8.50
CA ASP A 164 -57.19 23.45 9.76
C ASP A 164 -56.32 23.17 11.01
N THR A 165 -55.93 24.15 11.85
CA THR A 165 -56.69 25.30 12.33
C THR A 165 -55.76 26.47 12.75
N ASP A 166 -56.17 27.69 12.43
CA ASP A 166 -55.85 28.90 13.20
C ASP A 166 -56.20 28.69 14.69
N ASP A 167 -55.30 29.02 15.62
CA ASP A 167 -55.67 29.67 16.90
C ASP A 167 -54.45 30.13 17.74
N ASP A 168 -54.38 31.44 17.97
CA ASP A 168 -53.86 32.20 19.11
C ASP A 168 -52.64 31.70 19.93
N ARG A 169 -51.54 32.48 19.91
CA ARG A 169 -51.18 33.50 20.94
C ARG A 169 -49.70 33.91 20.91
#